data_AF-A0A3N5VUW5-F1
#
_entry.id   AF-A0A3N5VUW5-F1
#
_cell.length_a   1.000
_cell.length_b   1.000
_cell.length_c   1.000
_cell.angle_alpha   90.00
_cell.angle_beta   90.00
_cell.angle_gamma   90.00
#
_symmetry.space_group_name_H-M   'P 1'
#
loop_
_entity.id
_entity.type
_entity.pdbx_description
1 polymer ?
#
loop_
_entity_poly.entity_id
_entity_poly.type
_entity_poly.pdbx_seq_one_letter_code
_entity_poly.pdbx_strand_id
1 'polypeptide(L)'
;MRKMKLFVFLLPVFLLFGGIAFGAPKDTVVIAQGVDPGTLDPHNHQETPAFNVLLNIYDTLLIRDDNLKIQPLLASSYKVI
;
A
#
# COMPACT_ATOMS: atom_id res chain seq x y z
N MET A 1 -18.18 -34.13 31.22
CA MET A 1 -18.56 -32.76 31.65
C MET A 1 -17.38 -31.83 31.93
N ARG A 2 -16.24 -32.29 32.47
CA ARG A 2 -15.09 -31.44 32.83
C ARG A 2 -14.36 -30.83 31.62
N LYS A 3 -14.21 -31.57 30.52
CA LYS A 3 -13.63 -31.07 29.25
C LYS A 3 -14.52 -30.04 28.54
N MET A 4 -15.85 -30.19 28.64
CA MET A 4 -16.83 -29.25 28.07
C MET A 4 -16.80 -27.88 28.79
N LYS A 5 -16.68 -27.89 30.13
CA LYS A 5 -16.55 -26.66 30.93
C LYS A 5 -15.23 -25.92 30.67
N LEU A 6 -14.15 -26.65 30.41
CA LEU A 6 -12.86 -26.07 30.05
C LEU A 6 -12.89 -25.39 28.67
N PHE A 7 -13.58 -25.99 27.70
CA PHE A 7 -13.75 -25.41 26.36
C PHE A 7 -14.61 -24.14 26.38
N VAL A 8 -15.68 -24.13 27.18
CA VAL A 8 -16.54 -22.95 27.40
C VAL A 8 -15.79 -21.81 28.11
N PHE A 9 -14.82 -22.12 28.96
CA PHE A 9 -13.97 -21.10 29.62
C PHE A 9 -12.84 -20.58 28.72
N LEU A 10 -12.31 -21.41 27.81
CA LEU A 10 -11.21 -21.03 26.91
C LEU A 10 -11.68 -20.25 25.68
N LEU A 11 -12.90 -20.49 25.19
CA LEU A 11 -13.47 -19.80 24.02
C LEU A 11 -13.54 -18.26 24.18
N PRO A 12 -14.03 -17.68 25.30
CA PRO A 12 -14.04 -16.23 25.48
C PRO A 12 -12.63 -15.65 25.64
N VAL A 13 -11.69 -16.38 26.23
CA VAL A 13 -10.27 -15.97 26.31
C VAL A 13 -9.65 -15.93 24.91
N PHE A 14 -9.94 -16.93 24.07
CA PHE A 14 -9.49 -16.95 22.68
C PHE A 14 -10.14 -15.85 21.83
N LEU A 15 -11.41 -15.50 22.07
CA LEU A 15 -12.08 -14.37 21.39
C LEU A 15 -11.56 -13.00 21.87
N LEU A 16 -11.18 -12.88 23.15
CA LEU A 16 -10.60 -11.65 23.72
C LEU A 16 -9.14 -11.43 23.30
N PHE A 17 -8.36 -12.49 23.03
CA PHE A 17 -6.96 -12.39 22.61
C PHE A 17 -6.71 -12.67 21.12
N GLY A 18 -7.67 -13.30 20.41
CA GLY A 18 -7.56 -13.63 18.99
C GLY A 18 -7.68 -12.44 18.04
N GLY A 19 -7.98 -11.25 18.56
CA GLY A 19 -8.05 -10.00 17.80
C GLY A 19 -6.75 -9.19 17.77
N ILE A 20 -5.66 -9.65 18.42
CA ILE A 20 -4.38 -8.95 18.37
C ILE A 20 -3.70 -9.28 17.04
N ALA A 21 -4.09 -8.57 15.99
CA ALA A 21 -3.34 -8.55 14.75
C ALA A 21 -2.01 -7.82 15.02
N PHE A 22 -0.90 -8.54 14.92
CA PHE A 22 0.41 -7.91 14.84
C PHE A 22 0.43 -7.10 13.53
N GLY A 23 0.42 -5.77 13.65
CA GLY A 23 0.49 -4.88 12.49
C GLY A 23 1.76 -5.12 11.68
N ALA A 24 1.73 -4.76 10.40
CA ALA A 24 2.94 -4.72 9.58
C ALA A 24 4.02 -3.87 10.28
N PRO A 25 5.32 -4.12 10.00
CA PRO A 25 6.39 -3.29 10.54
C PRO A 25 6.10 -1.81 10.33
N LYS A 26 6.29 -1.02 11.38
CA LYS A 26 6.08 0.42 11.35
C LYS A 26 6.89 1.01 10.18
N ASP A 27 6.28 1.94 9.45
CA ASP A 27 6.88 2.67 8.31
C ASP A 27 7.23 1.82 7.08
N THR A 28 6.80 0.55 7.02
CA THR A 28 6.99 -0.32 5.85
C THR A 28 5.66 -0.75 5.26
N VAL A 29 5.50 -0.54 3.95
CA VAL A 29 4.38 -1.08 3.17
C VAL A 29 4.94 -2.06 2.14
N VAL A 30 4.38 -3.26 2.08
CA VAL A 30 4.74 -4.29 1.09
C VAL A 30 3.59 -4.44 0.11
N ILE A 31 3.84 -4.16 -1.17
CA ILE A 31 2.86 -4.24 -2.25
C ILE A 31 3.33 -5.28 -3.25
N ALA A 32 2.51 -6.30 -3.52
CA ALA A 32 2.80 -7.29 -4.56
C ALA A 32 2.66 -6.66 -5.97
N GLN A 33 3.68 -6.84 -6.82
CA GLN A 33 3.63 -6.49 -8.24
C GLN A 33 3.43 -7.76 -9.07
N GLY A 34 2.77 -7.63 -10.23
CA GLY A 34 2.43 -8.79 -11.07
C GLY A 34 3.63 -9.40 -11.80
N VAL A 35 4.63 -8.58 -12.14
CA VAL A 35 5.89 -8.97 -12.78
C VAL A 35 6.99 -8.01 -12.35
N ASP A 36 8.24 -8.39 -12.59
CA ASP A 36 9.38 -7.50 -12.42
C ASP A 36 9.33 -6.35 -13.44
N PRO A 37 9.78 -5.14 -13.06
CA PRO A 37 9.90 -4.03 -14.01
C PRO A 37 10.98 -4.34 -15.06
N GLY A 38 10.73 -4.04 -16.33
CA GLY A 38 11.68 -4.29 -17.42
C GLY A 38 12.86 -3.32 -17.42
N THR A 39 12.66 -2.11 -16.90
CA THR A 39 13.70 -1.09 -16.72
C THR A 39 13.32 -0.11 -15.61
N LEU A 40 14.28 0.72 -15.18
CA LEU A 40 14.07 1.88 -14.31
C LEU A 40 14.40 3.21 -15.03
N ASP A 41 14.55 3.18 -16.35
CA ASP A 41 14.62 4.41 -17.15
C ASP A 41 13.19 4.93 -17.42
N PRO A 42 12.81 6.11 -16.89
CA PRO A 42 11.46 6.66 -17.06
C PRO A 42 11.12 6.99 -18.52
N HIS A 43 12.10 7.06 -19.42
CA HIS A 43 11.88 7.26 -20.85
C HIS A 43 11.74 5.94 -21.64
N ASN A 44 11.95 4.79 -21.00
CA ASN A 44 12.06 3.50 -21.70
C ASN A 44 11.19 2.38 -21.07
N HIS A 45 10.01 2.70 -20.56
CA HIS A 45 9.06 1.70 -20.05
C HIS A 45 7.67 1.87 -20.69
N GLN A 46 6.91 0.77 -20.80
CA GLN A 46 5.53 0.79 -21.32
C GLN A 46 4.54 0.02 -20.45
N GLU A 47 5.03 -0.55 -19.34
CA GLU A 47 4.30 -1.39 -18.42
C GLU A 47 4.01 -0.68 -17.09
N THR A 48 2.93 -1.09 -16.42
CA THR A 48 2.51 -0.54 -15.13
C THR A 48 3.46 -0.86 -13.97
N PRO A 49 4.07 -2.05 -13.85
CA PRO A 49 4.98 -2.36 -12.74
C PRO A 49 6.20 -1.43 -12.66
N ALA A 50 6.83 -1.10 -13.80
CA ALA A 50 7.91 -0.10 -13.84
C ALA A 50 7.40 1.27 -13.42
N PHE A 51 6.23 1.70 -13.94
CA PHE A 51 5.63 2.98 -13.55
C PHE A 51 5.37 3.08 -12.04
N ASN A 52 4.84 2.02 -11.41
CA ASN A 52 4.59 1.99 -9.97
C ASN A 52 5.87 2.20 -9.14
N VAL A 53 6.98 1.59 -9.56
CA VAL A 53 8.27 1.77 -8.89
C VAL A 53 8.81 3.17 -9.13
N LEU A 54 8.76 3.66 -10.37
CA LEU A 54 9.27 4.98 -10.76
C LEU A 54 8.58 6.13 -10.03
N LEU A 55 7.28 6.01 -9.72
CA LEU A 55 6.53 7.00 -8.91
C LEU A 55 7.08 7.19 -7.49
N ASN A 56 7.91 6.26 -7.00
CA ASN A 56 8.57 6.36 -5.69
C ASN A 56 10.03 6.86 -5.80
N ILE A 57 10.53 7.10 -7.01
CA ILE A 57 11.92 7.51 -7.30
C ILE A 57 11.96 8.91 -7.92
N TYR A 58 11.00 9.24 -8.78
CA TYR A 58 10.96 10.48 -9.55
C TYR A 58 9.68 11.26 -9.28
N ASP A 59 9.82 12.55 -9.00
CA ASP A 59 8.69 13.47 -8.87
C ASP A 59 8.34 14.11 -10.22
N THR A 60 7.04 14.18 -10.52
CA THR A 60 6.50 14.87 -11.69
C THR A 60 6.14 16.33 -11.36
N LEU A 61 5.88 17.15 -12.39
CA LEU A 61 5.39 18.51 -12.18
C LEU A 61 4.02 18.54 -11.49
N LEU A 62 3.14 17.62 -11.89
CA LEU A 62 1.77 17.47 -11.42
C LEU A 62 1.52 16.00 -11.07
N ILE A 63 0.64 15.74 -10.12
CA ILE A 63 0.23 14.39 -9.68
C ILE A 63 -1.31 14.30 -9.69
N ARG A 64 -1.85 13.09 -9.54
CA ARG A 64 -3.29 12.87 -9.30
C ARG A 64 -3.52 12.46 -7.86
N ASP A 65 -4.51 13.07 -7.21
CA ASP A 65 -4.95 12.65 -5.89
C ASP A 65 -5.86 11.40 -5.93
N ASP A 66 -6.31 10.94 -4.77
CA ASP A 66 -7.19 9.78 -4.61
C ASP A 66 -8.54 9.92 -5.33
N ASN A 67 -8.95 11.16 -5.66
CA ASN A 67 -10.16 11.46 -6.42
C ASN A 67 -9.86 11.67 -7.92
N LEU A 68 -8.65 11.31 -8.36
CA LEU A 68 -8.13 11.45 -9.72
C LEU A 68 -8.10 12.92 -10.21
N LYS A 69 -8.04 13.88 -9.29
CA LYS A 69 -7.89 15.30 -9.65
C LYS A 69 -6.41 15.63 -9.78
N ILE A 70 -6.09 16.46 -10.77
CA ILE A 70 -4.73 16.95 -11.00
C ILE A 70 -4.38 17.93 -9.88
N GLN A 71 -3.26 17.69 -9.21
CA GLN A 71 -2.69 18.52 -8.16
C GLN A 71 -1.24 18.91 -8.51
N PRO A 72 -0.77 20.08 -8.06
CA PRO A 72 0.65 20.42 -8.15
C PRO A 72 1.53 19.46 -7.32
N LEU A 73 2.72 19.12 -7.83
CA LEU A 73 3.77 18.41 -7.07
C LEU A 73 5.06 19.23 -7.08
N LEU A 74 5.93 19.09 -8.10
CA LEU A 74 7.11 19.96 -8.23
C LEU A 74 6.75 21.37 -8.72
N ALA A 75 5.71 21.49 -9.55
CA ALA A 75 5.25 22.79 -10.01
C ALA A 75 4.55 23.53 -8.87
N SER A 76 4.87 24.81 -8.65
CA SER A 76 4.18 25.63 -7.65
C SER A 76 2.86 26.23 -8.15
N SER A 77 2.66 26.31 -9.47
CA SER A 77 1.41 26.72 -10.11
C SER A 77 1.34 26.25 -11.56
N TYR A 78 0.14 26.19 -12.14
CA TYR A 78 -0.07 25.90 -13.56
C TYR A 78 -1.31 26.63 -14.09
N LYS A 79 -1.36 26.84 -15.40
CA LYS A 79 -2.51 27.41 -16.10
C LYS A 79 -2.91 26.46 -17.23
N VAL A 80 -4.18 26.09 -17.28
CA VAL A 80 -4.76 25.40 -18.43
C VAL A 80 -5.13 26.47 -19.47
N ILE A 81 -4.73 26.25 -20.72
CA ILE A 81 -5.04 27.13 -21.86
C ILE A 81 -6.12 26.48 -22.70
#